data_AF-B9RLL5-F1
#
_entry.id   AF-B9RLL5-F1
#
_cell.length_a   1.000
_cell.length_b   1.000
_cell.length_c   1.000
_cell.angle_alpha   90.00
_cell.angle_beta   90.00
_cell.angle_gamma   90.00
#
_symmetry.space_group_name_H-M   'P 1'
#
loop_
_entity.id
_entity.type
_entity.pdbx_description
1 polymer ?
#
loop_
_entity_poly.entity_id
_entity_poly.type
_entity_poly.pdbx_seq_one_letter_code
_entity_poly.pdbx_strand_id
1 'polypeptide(L)'
;MVTKTLIRTTLSRFMSPTKLIPAHPYARTRFLSTKPNFLNQSQYRKHISLANIFQRYGFPPSQLHSFISANHFLLNSNLHDIEKSLGILLSFKIPQKVLVSLITECPSILDFEFLKTWKICFSKYRDLSISPLVIKSVLAHSKRFQIDPDEFEKNANVLKGLSFSQGTIRRVLEDFPGVITMKRSEIYSRIEFLMRTGIPKDEVESIFSSFPLALGFGIKNRLMPLIDEFEGLGFSRELVIKEIKKEPQILGMELGELSRCLDLLNSLKCREPIKLKILSDGAFRAGFEVKLKVDYLCKHGLIRREAFKVLWKEPRVIIYDLEDIEKKIQFLVNTMRFNVGCLVDVPEYLGVSFEKQIVPRYNVIEYLRARGGLGDEVGLKGMMKLSRLKFYNLYVKPYPECGKMFGRLSGDVQVKRQHPVGLWKMFKPQMHPDSKEDVKNMKSFMEDLV
;
A
#
# COMPACT_ATOMS: atom_id res chain seq x y z
N MET A 1 -30.58 22.50 48.54
CA MET A 1 -30.48 23.93 48.13
C MET A 1 -29.22 24.02 47.29
N VAL A 2 -29.18 24.40 46.02
CA VAL A 2 -29.91 25.41 45.22
C VAL A 2 -30.11 24.86 43.79
N THR A 3 -30.97 25.55 43.04
CA THR A 3 -31.86 25.14 41.95
C THR A 3 -31.31 25.20 40.52
N LYS A 4 -31.99 24.44 39.65
CA LYS A 4 -31.92 24.35 38.17
C LYS A 4 -32.13 25.68 37.44
N THR A 5 -31.50 25.85 36.26
CA THR A 5 -32.18 26.30 35.04
C THR A 5 -31.49 25.79 33.76
N LEU A 6 -32.28 25.17 32.87
CA LEU A 6 -31.93 24.76 31.50
C LEU A 6 -31.93 25.98 30.55
N ILE A 7 -31.11 25.94 29.50
CA ILE A 7 -31.41 26.63 28.23
C ILE A 7 -31.20 25.67 27.05
N ARG A 8 -32.29 25.48 26.29
CA ARG A 8 -32.46 24.81 25.00
C ARG A 8 -32.41 25.86 23.88
N THR A 9 -31.84 25.54 22.72
CA THR A 9 -32.13 26.18 21.42
C THR A 9 -31.64 25.24 20.30
N THR A 10 -32.43 24.31 19.76
CA THR A 10 -33.38 24.35 18.61
C THR A 10 -32.89 25.00 17.30
N LEU A 11 -32.79 24.13 16.28
CA LEU A 11 -32.77 24.36 14.84
C LEU A 11 -34.05 25.03 14.31
N SER A 12 -33.96 25.89 13.28
CA SER A 12 -34.85 25.85 12.10
C SER A 12 -34.41 26.78 10.95
N ARG A 13 -34.56 26.24 9.72
CA ARG A 13 -34.45 26.84 8.38
C ARG A 13 -35.20 28.17 8.20
N PHE A 14 -34.75 28.99 7.25
CA PHE A 14 -35.66 29.73 6.36
C PHE A 14 -35.11 29.85 4.93
N MET A 15 -35.95 29.45 3.97
CA MET A 15 -35.84 29.71 2.53
C MET A 15 -36.47 31.06 2.17
N SER A 16 -36.08 31.65 1.04
CA SER A 16 -36.92 32.41 0.08
C SER A 16 -36.03 33.20 -0.92
N PRO A 17 -36.52 33.77 -2.04
CA PRO A 17 -37.61 33.32 -2.94
C PRO A 17 -37.25 33.43 -4.45
N THR A 18 -38.10 32.84 -5.30
CA THR A 18 -38.18 32.98 -6.76
C THR A 18 -38.95 34.24 -7.19
N LYS A 19 -38.57 34.82 -8.36
CA LYS A 19 -39.32 35.66 -9.36
C LYS A 19 -38.32 36.64 -10.00
N LEU A 20 -38.34 37.06 -11.27
CA LEU A 20 -39.13 36.88 -12.50
C LEU A 20 -38.28 37.51 -13.63
N ILE A 21 -38.32 36.98 -14.84
CA ILE A 21 -37.68 37.54 -16.05
C ILE A 21 -38.51 38.73 -16.56
N PRO A 22 -37.88 39.77 -17.14
CA PRO A 22 -38.43 40.37 -18.35
C PRO A 22 -37.44 40.46 -19.52
N ALA A 23 -38.03 40.42 -20.71
CA ALA A 23 -37.44 40.32 -22.03
C ALA A 23 -36.65 41.56 -22.50
N HIS A 24 -35.75 41.31 -23.45
CA HIS A 24 -35.04 42.21 -24.40
C HIS A 24 -35.93 43.34 -24.99
N PRO A 25 -35.38 44.47 -25.50
CA PRO A 25 -34.39 44.42 -26.59
C PRO A 25 -33.39 45.61 -26.82
N TYR A 26 -32.35 45.31 -27.62
CA TYR A 26 -31.41 46.19 -28.35
C TYR A 26 -30.75 47.41 -27.66
N ALA A 27 -29.45 47.31 -27.33
CA ALA A 27 -28.49 48.42 -27.54
C ALA A 27 -27.01 47.99 -27.35
N ARG A 28 -26.30 47.94 -28.49
CA ARG A 28 -24.87 48.25 -28.71
C ARG A 28 -23.84 47.86 -27.63
N THR A 29 -23.10 46.81 -27.99
CA THR A 29 -21.65 46.66 -27.81
C THR A 29 -20.88 47.97 -27.57
N ARG A 30 -20.32 48.12 -26.37
CA ARG A 30 -19.05 48.83 -26.15
C ARG A 30 -18.14 47.93 -25.33
N PHE A 31 -17.22 47.28 -26.04
CA PHE A 31 -16.05 46.64 -25.46
C PHE A 31 -15.20 47.71 -24.76
N LEU A 32 -15.27 47.78 -23.44
CA LEU A 32 -14.21 48.39 -22.66
C LEU A 32 -13.06 47.38 -22.60
N SER A 33 -12.13 47.57 -23.52
CA SER A 33 -10.82 46.94 -23.59
C SER A 33 -10.04 47.24 -22.31
N THR A 34 -10.16 46.37 -21.31
CA THR A 34 -9.15 46.22 -20.27
C THR A 34 -7.97 45.47 -20.90
N LYS A 35 -6.93 46.22 -21.28
CA LYS A 35 -5.64 45.65 -21.68
C LYS A 35 -5.22 44.60 -20.64
N PRO A 36 -4.98 43.33 -21.01
CA PRO A 36 -4.37 42.39 -20.08
C PRO A 36 -2.97 42.90 -19.78
N ASN A 37 -2.67 43.09 -18.50
CA ASN A 37 -1.35 43.48 -18.00
C ASN A 37 -0.24 42.75 -18.77
N PHE A 38 0.70 43.49 -19.37
CA PHE A 38 1.79 42.94 -20.20
C PHE A 38 2.61 41.84 -19.49
N LEU A 39 2.66 41.84 -18.15
CA LEU A 39 3.26 40.74 -17.37
C LEU A 39 2.53 39.41 -17.55
N ASN A 40 1.19 39.41 -17.57
CA ASN A 40 0.38 38.18 -17.64
C ASN A 40 0.45 37.52 -19.04
N GLN A 41 0.59 38.31 -20.12
CA GLN A 41 0.80 37.75 -21.46
C GLN A 41 2.18 37.11 -21.63
N SER A 42 3.22 37.65 -20.99
CA SER A 42 4.57 37.09 -21.05
C SER A 42 4.66 35.73 -20.34
N GLN A 43 3.99 35.59 -19.19
CA GLN A 43 3.94 34.36 -18.40
C GLN A 43 3.09 33.30 -19.10
N TYR A 44 1.97 33.67 -19.70
CA TYR A 44 1.12 32.74 -20.46
C TYR A 44 1.84 32.17 -21.70
N ARG A 45 2.60 32.99 -22.43
CA ARG A 45 3.43 32.52 -23.55
C ARG A 45 4.55 31.58 -23.09
N LYS A 46 5.22 31.89 -21.98
CA LYS A 46 6.22 31.00 -21.38
C LYS A 46 5.62 29.67 -20.93
N HIS A 47 4.42 29.68 -20.35
CA HIS A 47 3.69 28.47 -19.96
C HIS A 47 3.44 27.54 -21.16
N ILE A 48 3.01 28.08 -22.30
CA ILE A 48 2.77 27.29 -23.52
C ILE A 48 4.09 26.72 -24.06
N SER A 49 5.16 27.51 -24.10
CA SER A 49 6.47 27.03 -24.54
C SER A 49 7.03 25.93 -23.65
N LEU A 50 6.93 26.08 -22.32
CA LEU A 50 7.33 25.04 -21.36
C LEU A 50 6.48 23.78 -21.53
N ALA A 51 5.15 23.93 -21.67
CA ALA A 51 4.26 22.79 -21.87
C ALA A 51 4.61 22.01 -23.15
N ASN A 52 4.91 22.71 -24.25
CA ASN A 52 5.34 22.09 -25.50
C ASN A 52 6.68 21.35 -25.36
N ILE A 53 7.64 21.92 -24.61
CA ILE A 53 8.90 21.24 -24.30
C ILE A 53 8.60 19.98 -23.50
N PHE A 54 7.96 20.07 -22.34
CA PHE A 54 7.71 18.90 -21.49
C PHE A 54 6.86 17.83 -22.19
N GLN A 55 5.93 18.22 -23.07
CA GLN A 55 5.17 17.27 -23.88
C GLN A 55 6.08 16.47 -24.83
N ARG A 56 7.09 17.10 -25.44
CA ARG A 56 8.10 16.38 -26.26
C ARG A 56 8.92 15.38 -25.46
N TYR A 57 9.12 15.64 -24.17
CA TYR A 57 9.84 14.75 -23.27
C TYR A 57 8.93 13.73 -22.56
N GLY A 58 7.65 13.63 -22.94
CA GLY A 58 6.75 12.53 -22.55
C GLY A 58 5.87 12.77 -21.34
N PHE A 59 5.70 14.03 -20.92
CA PHE A 59 4.78 14.36 -19.84
C PHE A 59 3.31 14.27 -20.29
N PRO A 60 2.41 13.75 -19.44
CA PRO A 60 0.99 13.69 -19.77
C PRO A 60 0.39 15.12 -19.83
N PRO A 61 -0.30 15.48 -20.93
CA PRO A 61 -0.86 16.84 -21.11
C PRO A 61 -1.79 17.29 -19.99
N SER A 62 -2.49 16.34 -19.35
CA SER A 62 -3.42 16.58 -18.24
C SER A 62 -2.75 17.09 -16.95
N GLN A 63 -1.45 16.84 -16.76
CA GLN A 63 -0.71 17.21 -15.55
C GLN A 63 0.24 18.40 -15.76
N LEU A 64 0.44 18.83 -17.01
CA LEU A 64 1.41 19.89 -17.34
C LEU A 64 1.00 21.25 -16.78
N HIS A 65 -0.27 21.62 -16.89
CA HIS A 65 -0.74 22.93 -16.45
C HIS A 65 -0.66 23.08 -14.92
N SER A 66 -1.05 22.04 -14.16
CA SER A 66 -0.91 22.00 -12.71
C SER A 66 0.56 21.94 -12.27
N PHE A 67 1.39 21.18 -12.98
CA PHE A 67 2.81 21.06 -12.69
C PHE A 67 3.58 22.38 -12.88
N ILE A 68 3.37 23.08 -13.99
CA ILE A 68 4.12 24.32 -14.27
C ILE A 68 3.63 25.45 -13.35
N SER A 69 2.32 25.52 -13.05
CA SER A 69 1.78 26.54 -12.13
C SER A 69 2.22 26.32 -10.67
N ALA A 70 2.43 25.08 -10.24
CA ALA A 70 2.92 24.76 -8.90
C ALA A 70 4.42 25.09 -8.70
N ASN A 71 5.19 25.30 -9.78
CA ASN A 71 6.64 25.41 -9.73
C ASN A 71 7.14 26.78 -10.18
N HIS A 72 7.22 27.72 -9.23
CA HIS A 72 7.76 29.07 -9.46
C HIS A 72 9.19 29.08 -10.02
N PHE A 73 10.00 28.07 -9.71
CA PHE A 73 11.35 27.91 -10.27
C PHE A 73 11.35 27.87 -11.81
N LEU A 74 10.46 27.08 -12.41
CA LEU A 74 10.40 26.91 -13.87
C LEU A 74 9.97 28.18 -14.61
N LEU A 75 9.20 29.04 -13.95
CA LEU A 75 8.74 30.32 -14.50
C LEU A 75 9.83 31.39 -14.48
N ASN A 76 10.77 31.27 -13.54
CA ASN A 76 11.89 32.20 -13.35
C ASN A 76 13.13 31.78 -14.15
N SER A 77 13.26 30.49 -14.48
CA SER A 77 14.38 29.96 -15.28
C SER A 77 14.27 30.31 -16.78
N ASN A 78 15.42 30.31 -17.46
CA ASN A 78 15.50 30.52 -18.90
C ASN A 78 15.11 29.24 -19.67
N LEU A 79 14.30 29.38 -20.72
CA LEU A 79 13.82 28.25 -21.54
C LEU A 79 14.97 27.47 -22.19
N HIS A 80 16.00 28.17 -22.64
CA HIS A 80 17.16 27.55 -23.28
C HIS A 80 18.00 26.71 -22.31
N ASP A 81 18.09 27.15 -21.05
CA ASP A 81 18.82 26.44 -20.00
C ASP A 81 18.07 25.18 -19.56
N ILE A 82 16.73 25.22 -19.56
CA ILE A 82 15.88 24.05 -19.33
C ILE A 82 16.03 23.03 -20.47
N GLU A 83 16.03 23.46 -21.74
CA GLU A 83 16.25 22.56 -22.88
C GLU A 83 17.62 21.89 -22.83
N LYS A 84 18.68 22.65 -22.51
CA LYS A 84 20.03 22.09 -22.29
C LYS A 84 20.05 21.10 -21.14
N SER A 85 19.40 21.43 -20.02
CA SER A 85 19.28 20.57 -18.84
C SER A 85 18.59 19.25 -19.17
N LEU A 86 17.50 19.29 -19.93
CA LEU A 86 16.81 18.09 -20.42
C LEU A 86 17.70 17.28 -21.38
N GLY A 87 18.48 17.95 -22.24
CA GLY A 87 19.48 17.29 -23.08
C GLY A 87 20.59 16.58 -22.27
N ILE A 88 21.04 17.17 -21.17
CA ILE A 88 21.99 16.53 -20.23
C ILE A 88 21.35 15.29 -19.60
N LEU A 89 20.10 15.38 -19.15
CA LEU A 89 19.40 14.25 -18.55
C LEU A 89 19.18 13.09 -19.54
N LEU A 90 18.90 13.39 -20.81
CA LEU A 90 18.85 12.38 -21.87
C LEU A 90 20.21 11.73 -22.14
N SER A 91 21.32 12.48 -21.99
CA SER A 91 22.67 11.95 -22.18
C SER A 91 23.02 10.86 -21.16
N PHE A 92 22.35 10.82 -20.01
CA PHE A 92 22.48 9.76 -19.00
C PHE A 92 21.72 8.47 -19.35
N LYS A 93 21.06 8.40 -20.53
CA LYS A 93 20.27 7.24 -20.98
C LYS A 93 19.16 6.85 -19.99
N ILE A 94 18.58 7.82 -19.29
CA ILE A 94 17.50 7.57 -18.34
C ILE A 94 16.20 7.22 -19.09
N PRO A 95 15.51 6.11 -18.77
CA PRO A 95 14.23 5.80 -19.38
C PRO A 95 13.22 6.94 -19.18
N GLN A 96 12.45 7.25 -20.22
CA GLN A 96 11.56 8.41 -20.22
C GLN A 96 10.59 8.45 -19.03
N LYS A 97 10.05 7.29 -18.63
CA LYS A 97 9.19 7.16 -17.43
C LYS A 97 9.89 7.59 -16.14
N VAL A 98 11.17 7.23 -15.98
CA VAL A 98 12.01 7.55 -14.82
C VAL A 98 12.37 9.03 -14.82
N LEU A 99 12.63 9.60 -16.00
CA LEU A 99 12.88 11.03 -16.17
C LEU A 99 11.67 11.89 -15.77
N VAL A 100 10.47 11.53 -16.24
CA VAL A 100 9.23 12.21 -15.87
C VAL A 100 9.03 12.16 -14.35
N SER A 101 9.19 10.98 -13.75
CA SER A 101 9.10 10.79 -12.30
C SER A 101 10.12 11.63 -11.51
N LEU A 102 11.37 11.73 -11.98
CA LEU A 102 12.41 12.56 -11.35
C LEU A 102 12.02 14.04 -11.32
N ILE A 103 11.58 14.55 -12.46
CA ILE A 103 11.24 15.96 -12.62
C ILE A 103 9.95 16.29 -11.86
N THR A 104 8.98 15.37 -11.81
CA THR A 104 7.78 15.58 -10.98
C THR A 104 8.10 15.58 -9.49
N GLU A 105 9.03 14.72 -9.04
CA GLU A 105 9.45 14.63 -7.63
C GLU A 105 10.32 15.81 -7.20
N CYS A 106 11.17 16.33 -8.10
CA CYS A 106 12.13 17.39 -7.83
C CYS A 106 12.33 18.29 -9.07
N PRO A 107 11.46 19.28 -9.29
CA PRO A 107 11.52 20.19 -10.44
C PRO A 107 12.77 21.09 -10.46
N SER A 108 13.34 21.35 -9.29
CA SER A 108 14.56 22.15 -9.10
C SER A 108 15.83 21.48 -9.66
N ILE A 109 15.78 20.20 -10.03
CA ILE A 109 16.90 19.51 -10.69
C ILE A 109 17.20 20.12 -12.06
N LEU A 110 16.24 20.77 -12.71
CA LEU A 110 16.40 21.41 -14.03
C LEU A 110 17.24 22.69 -14.01
N ASP A 111 17.90 22.97 -12.89
CA ASP A 111 18.94 23.98 -12.77
C ASP A 111 20.17 23.56 -13.62
N PHE A 112 20.50 24.38 -14.61
CA PHE A 112 21.52 24.05 -15.60
C PHE A 112 22.93 23.98 -15.01
N GLU A 113 23.31 24.92 -14.13
CA GLU A 113 24.64 24.92 -13.53
C GLU A 113 24.83 23.69 -12.63
N PHE A 114 23.78 23.29 -11.92
CA PHE A 114 23.74 22.05 -11.16
C PHE A 114 23.94 20.83 -12.09
N LEU A 115 23.14 20.66 -13.15
CA LEU A 115 23.28 19.48 -14.01
C LEU A 115 24.61 19.43 -14.76
N LYS A 116 25.20 20.58 -15.08
CA LYS A 116 26.50 20.68 -15.73
C LYS A 116 27.62 20.16 -14.82
N THR A 117 27.65 20.54 -13.54
CA THR A 117 28.65 20.04 -12.59
C THR A 117 28.49 18.54 -12.35
N TRP A 118 27.25 18.07 -12.20
CA TRP A 118 26.95 16.65 -12.03
C TRP A 118 27.24 15.79 -13.26
N LYS A 119 27.09 16.33 -14.48
CA LYS A 119 27.52 15.64 -15.71
C LYS A 119 29.01 15.36 -15.72
N ILE A 120 29.82 16.32 -15.28
CA ILE A 120 31.28 16.15 -15.18
C ILE A 120 31.61 15.08 -14.14
N CYS A 121 30.97 15.12 -12.97
CA CYS A 121 31.15 14.11 -11.92
C CYS A 121 30.87 12.70 -12.43
N PHE A 122 29.71 12.45 -13.04
CA PHE A 122 29.38 11.12 -13.58
C PHE A 122 30.29 10.70 -14.73
N SER A 123 30.85 11.64 -15.50
CA SER A 123 31.81 11.30 -16.56
C SER A 123 33.14 10.78 -16.01
N LYS A 124 33.57 11.26 -14.83
CA LYS A 124 34.75 10.77 -14.11
C LYS A 124 34.47 9.43 -13.42
N TYR A 125 33.26 9.26 -12.91
CA TYR A 125 32.84 8.09 -12.13
C TYR A 125 32.37 6.89 -12.98
N ARG A 126 33.13 6.55 -14.04
CA ARG A 126 32.79 5.50 -15.01
C ARG A 126 32.82 4.06 -14.44
N ASP A 127 33.45 3.86 -13.28
CA ASP A 127 33.70 2.54 -12.69
C ASP A 127 32.55 1.98 -11.86
N LEU A 128 31.66 2.84 -11.35
CA LEU A 128 30.38 2.35 -10.85
C LEU A 128 29.55 2.04 -12.09
N SER A 129 29.00 0.84 -12.21
CA SER A 129 27.98 0.57 -13.23
C SER A 129 26.71 1.34 -12.86
N ILE A 130 26.75 2.68 -13.00
CA ILE A 130 25.72 3.59 -12.52
C ILE A 130 24.48 3.36 -13.37
N SER A 131 23.51 2.67 -12.79
CA SER A 131 22.19 2.51 -13.38
C SER A 131 21.51 3.87 -13.50
N PRO A 132 20.67 4.10 -14.52
CA PRO A 132 19.78 5.26 -14.58
C PRO A 132 19.01 5.55 -13.30
N LEU A 133 18.69 4.50 -12.52
CA LEU A 133 17.98 4.62 -11.24
C LEU A 133 18.88 5.20 -10.14
N VAL A 134 20.17 4.86 -10.12
CA VAL A 134 21.14 5.49 -9.21
C VAL A 134 21.31 6.97 -9.57
N ILE A 135 21.42 7.31 -10.86
CA ILE A 135 21.50 8.72 -11.30
C ILE A 135 20.27 9.49 -10.82
N LYS A 136 19.07 8.92 -10.99
CA LYS A 136 17.82 9.49 -10.49
C LYS A 136 17.91 9.77 -8.99
N SER A 137 18.18 8.73 -8.19
CA SER A 137 18.16 8.81 -6.73
C SER A 137 19.21 9.78 -6.19
N VAL A 138 20.43 9.74 -6.75
CA VAL A 138 21.53 10.64 -6.36
C VAL A 138 21.20 12.08 -6.71
N LEU A 139 20.78 12.39 -7.95
CA LEU A 139 20.46 13.77 -8.33
C LEU A 139 19.32 14.35 -7.49
N ALA A 140 18.27 13.57 -7.25
CA ALA A 140 17.15 13.98 -6.39
C ALA A 140 17.59 14.26 -4.97
N HIS A 141 18.42 13.38 -4.39
CA HIS A 141 18.91 13.54 -3.03
C HIS A 141 19.89 14.72 -2.92
N SER A 142 20.85 14.82 -3.83
CA SER A 142 21.85 15.89 -3.87
C SER A 142 21.21 17.27 -4.01
N LYS A 143 20.17 17.44 -4.83
CA LYS A 143 19.50 18.74 -4.93
C LYS A 143 18.71 19.08 -3.66
N ARG A 144 18.12 18.09 -2.99
CA ARG A 144 17.38 18.28 -1.73
C ARG A 144 18.29 18.68 -0.57
N PHE A 145 19.47 18.09 -0.48
CA PHE A 145 20.43 18.33 0.61
C PHE A 145 21.58 19.27 0.22
N GLN A 146 21.56 19.82 -1.00
CA GLN A 146 22.60 20.70 -1.55
C GLN A 146 24.00 20.08 -1.47
N ILE A 147 24.10 18.81 -1.83
CA ILE A 147 25.37 18.06 -1.83
C ILE A 147 26.16 18.44 -3.08
N ASP A 148 27.44 18.75 -2.89
CA ASP A 148 28.35 19.03 -3.98
C ASP A 148 28.91 17.74 -4.61
N PRO A 149 29.26 17.75 -5.91
CA PRO A 149 29.79 16.56 -6.57
C PRO A 149 31.08 16.02 -5.95
N ASP A 150 31.91 16.90 -5.38
CA ASP A 150 33.17 16.51 -4.71
C ASP A 150 32.89 15.79 -3.38
N GLU A 151 31.86 16.21 -2.64
CA GLU A 151 31.43 15.54 -1.42
C GLU A 151 30.84 14.16 -1.74
N PHE A 152 30.04 14.07 -2.81
CA PHE A 152 29.56 12.78 -3.31
C PHE A 152 30.71 11.84 -3.68
N GLU A 153 31.71 12.32 -4.42
CA GLU A 153 32.88 11.52 -4.80
C GLU A 153 33.62 10.98 -3.57
N LYS A 154 33.82 11.82 -2.55
CA LYS A 154 34.45 11.40 -1.28
C LYS A 154 33.64 10.29 -0.60
N ASN A 155 32.33 10.45 -0.48
CA ASN A 155 31.48 9.49 0.24
C ASN A 155 31.23 8.22 -0.57
N ALA A 156 31.16 8.30 -1.91
CA ALA A 156 31.13 7.14 -2.78
C ALA A 156 32.44 6.34 -2.71
N ASN A 157 33.60 6.99 -2.57
CA ASN A 157 34.88 6.32 -2.31
C ASN A 157 34.91 5.62 -0.95
N VAL A 158 34.25 6.17 0.08
CA VAL A 158 34.07 5.48 1.36
C VAL A 158 33.29 4.17 1.18
N LEU A 159 32.23 4.19 0.37
CA LEU A 159 31.44 2.99 0.04
C LEU A 159 32.25 1.96 -0.76
N LYS A 160 33.08 2.39 -1.71
CA LYS A 160 34.02 1.50 -2.43
C LYS A 160 35.06 0.88 -1.51
N GLY A 161 35.47 1.62 -0.47
CA GLY A 161 36.36 1.12 0.57
C GLY A 161 35.68 0.14 1.53
N LEU A 162 34.35 0.01 1.50
CA LEU A 162 33.66 -1.13 2.10
C LEU A 162 33.90 -2.32 1.18
N SER A 163 34.25 -3.47 1.74
CA SER A 163 34.44 -4.70 0.96
C SER A 163 33.11 -5.32 0.50
N PHE A 164 32.18 -4.49 0.05
CA PHE A 164 30.90 -4.91 -0.52
C PHE A 164 31.03 -5.08 -2.03
N SER A 165 30.20 -5.94 -2.60
CA SER A 165 30.08 -6.06 -4.04
C SER A 165 29.55 -4.78 -4.68
N GLN A 166 29.94 -4.56 -5.94
CA GLN A 166 29.43 -3.43 -6.74
C GLN A 166 27.90 -3.45 -6.87
N GLY A 167 27.31 -4.64 -6.89
CA GLY A 167 25.85 -4.81 -6.91
C GLY A 167 25.18 -4.26 -5.65
N THR A 168 25.73 -4.56 -4.47
CA THR A 168 25.24 -4.04 -3.19
C THR A 168 25.38 -2.53 -3.09
N ILE A 169 26.55 -1.97 -3.45
CA ILE A 169 26.76 -0.51 -3.46
C ILE A 169 25.74 0.18 -4.36
N ARG A 170 25.49 -0.40 -5.55
CA ARG A 170 24.50 0.11 -6.48
C ARG A 170 23.10 0.16 -5.86
N ARG A 171 22.63 -0.94 -5.23
CA ARG A 171 21.30 -0.99 -4.58
C ARG A 171 21.20 0.00 -3.42
N VAL A 172 22.26 0.14 -2.63
CA VAL A 172 22.29 1.10 -1.53
C VAL A 172 22.14 2.53 -2.04
N LEU A 173 22.85 2.91 -3.10
CA LEU A 173 22.71 4.24 -3.71
C LEU A 173 21.35 4.45 -4.40
N GLU A 174 20.72 3.38 -4.86
CA GLU A 174 19.42 3.40 -5.55
C GLU A 174 18.26 3.61 -4.55
N ASP A 175 18.20 2.77 -3.51
CA ASP A 175 17.06 2.74 -2.56
C ASP A 175 17.30 3.59 -1.31
N PHE A 176 18.56 3.86 -0.94
CA PHE A 176 18.93 4.70 0.18
C PHE A 176 20.06 5.70 -0.18
N PRO A 177 19.78 6.69 -1.05
CA PRO A 177 20.78 7.71 -1.41
C PRO A 177 21.24 8.55 -0.21
N GLY A 178 20.50 8.53 0.91
CA GLY A 178 20.89 9.11 2.19
C GLY A 178 22.27 8.69 2.69
N VAL A 179 22.75 7.50 2.27
CA VAL A 179 24.09 7.01 2.58
C VAL A 179 25.20 8.01 2.21
N ILE A 180 24.99 8.84 1.19
CA ILE A 180 25.96 9.82 0.69
C ILE A 180 26.22 10.93 1.71
N THR A 181 25.27 11.23 2.58
CA THR A 181 25.44 12.26 3.62
C THR A 181 26.06 11.72 4.91
N MET A 182 26.28 10.41 4.98
CA MET A 182 26.70 9.75 6.22
C MET A 182 28.21 9.77 6.38
N LYS A 183 28.66 9.92 7.63
CA LYS A 183 30.08 9.84 7.94
C LYS A 183 30.58 8.40 7.81
N ARG A 184 31.84 8.24 7.39
CA ARG A 184 32.52 6.94 7.35
C ARG A 184 32.41 6.19 8.68
N SER A 185 32.66 6.85 9.80
CA SER A 185 32.59 6.23 11.13
C SER A 185 31.20 5.66 11.43
N GLU A 186 30.13 6.34 11.02
CA GLU A 186 28.75 5.86 11.24
C GLU A 186 28.47 4.59 10.45
N ILE A 187 28.83 4.57 9.15
CA ILE A 187 28.63 3.40 8.30
C ILE A 187 29.38 2.18 8.86
N TYR A 188 30.66 2.34 9.20
CA TYR A 188 31.47 1.27 9.78
C TYR A 188 30.92 0.81 11.13
N SER A 189 30.49 1.74 12.00
CA SER A 189 29.92 1.38 13.30
C SER A 189 28.65 0.52 13.18
N ARG A 190 27.82 0.75 12.14
CA ARG A 190 26.61 -0.05 11.90
C ARG A 190 26.94 -1.45 11.38
N ILE A 191 27.90 -1.55 10.47
CA ILE A 191 28.40 -2.85 9.98
C ILE A 191 28.97 -3.65 11.16
N GLU A 192 29.83 -3.01 11.96
CA GLU A 192 30.45 -3.64 13.12
C GLU A 192 29.41 -4.05 14.17
N PHE A 193 28.38 -3.24 14.40
CA PHE A 193 27.29 -3.58 15.31
C PHE A 193 26.56 -4.87 14.86
N LEU A 194 26.19 -4.97 13.58
CA LEU A 194 25.57 -6.20 13.05
C LEU A 194 26.52 -7.41 13.11
N MET A 195 27.82 -7.20 12.93
CA MET A 195 28.79 -8.27 13.14
C MET A 195 28.85 -8.72 14.60
N ARG A 196 28.86 -7.77 15.54
CA ARG A 196 28.84 -8.04 17.00
C ARG A 196 27.53 -8.69 17.47
N THR A 197 26.44 -8.54 16.71
CA THR A 197 25.21 -9.26 17.04
C THR A 197 25.29 -10.75 16.69
N GLY A 198 26.27 -11.19 15.90
CA GLY A 198 26.46 -12.58 15.49
C GLY A 198 26.14 -12.84 14.01
N ILE A 199 25.96 -11.78 13.22
CA ILE A 199 25.75 -11.89 11.77
C ILE A 199 27.12 -11.86 11.07
N PRO A 200 27.49 -12.87 10.28
CA PRO A 200 28.76 -12.87 9.59
C PRO A 200 28.76 -11.82 8.48
N LYS A 201 29.95 -11.38 8.08
CA LYS A 201 30.14 -10.18 7.23
C LYS A 201 29.46 -10.28 5.86
N ASP A 202 29.46 -11.47 5.27
CA ASP A 202 28.78 -11.84 4.02
C ASP A 202 27.25 -11.69 4.12
N GLU A 203 26.66 -12.10 5.24
CA GLU A 203 25.22 -11.92 5.50
C GLU A 203 24.87 -10.46 5.79
N VAL A 204 25.76 -9.70 6.43
CA VAL A 204 25.58 -8.25 6.60
C VAL A 204 25.50 -7.54 5.24
N GLU A 205 26.33 -7.96 4.28
CA GLU A 205 26.23 -7.45 2.92
C GLU A 205 24.87 -7.80 2.28
N SER A 206 24.41 -9.05 2.43
CA SER A 206 23.10 -9.50 1.94
C SER A 206 21.94 -8.68 2.52
N ILE A 207 21.99 -8.38 3.82
CA ILE A 207 21.04 -7.51 4.52
C ILE A 207 20.97 -6.13 3.88
N PHE A 208 22.11 -5.49 3.64
CA PHE A 208 22.12 -4.16 3.02
C PHE A 208 21.81 -4.18 1.53
N SER A 209 22.02 -5.31 0.86
CA SER A 209 21.64 -5.49 -0.55
C SER A 209 20.13 -5.68 -0.73
N SER A 210 19.45 -6.24 0.25
CA SER A 210 17.99 -6.48 0.22
C SER A 210 17.20 -5.37 0.90
N PHE A 211 17.74 -4.75 1.95
CA PHE A 211 17.12 -3.65 2.67
C PHE A 211 18.14 -2.54 3.02
N PRO A 212 18.56 -1.72 2.04
CA PRO A 212 19.50 -0.62 2.25
C PRO A 212 19.13 0.36 3.36
N LEU A 213 17.83 0.55 3.63
CA LEU A 213 17.33 1.46 4.66
C LEU A 213 17.82 1.12 6.07
N ALA A 214 18.23 -0.13 6.32
CA ALA A 214 18.84 -0.52 7.60
C ALA A 214 20.10 0.29 7.93
N LEU A 215 20.85 0.76 6.92
CA LEU A 215 22.00 1.66 7.13
C LEU A 215 21.60 3.03 7.68
N GLY A 216 20.35 3.45 7.52
CA GLY A 216 19.85 4.72 8.06
C GLY A 216 19.53 4.65 9.56
N PHE A 217 19.39 3.46 10.13
CA PHE A 217 18.97 3.30 11.52
C PHE A 217 20.14 3.51 12.48
N GLY A 218 19.94 4.35 13.49
CA GLY A 218 20.95 4.56 14.52
C GLY A 218 21.02 3.37 15.47
N ILE A 219 22.23 3.09 15.94
CA ILE A 219 22.51 1.93 16.79
C ILE A 219 21.81 2.08 18.14
N LYS A 220 22.12 3.16 18.87
CA LYS A 220 21.66 3.37 20.25
C LYS A 220 20.17 3.74 20.37
N ASN A 221 19.63 4.43 19.38
CA ASN A 221 18.27 4.96 19.43
C ASN A 221 17.24 4.05 18.75
N ARG A 222 17.66 3.10 17.91
CA ARG A 222 16.73 2.25 17.16
C ARG A 222 17.14 0.78 17.12
N LEU A 223 18.30 0.44 16.55
CA LEU A 223 18.65 -0.97 16.30
C LEU A 223 18.82 -1.77 17.59
N MET A 224 19.54 -1.24 18.57
CA MET A 224 19.77 -1.92 19.85
C MET A 224 18.47 -2.03 20.67
N PRO A 225 17.68 -0.96 20.91
CA PRO A 225 16.39 -1.08 21.58
C PRO A 225 15.42 -2.04 20.90
N LEU A 226 15.47 -2.18 19.57
CA LEU A 226 14.61 -3.10 18.83
C LEU A 226 14.98 -4.56 19.08
N ILE A 227 16.27 -4.89 19.09
CA ILE A 227 16.74 -6.24 19.42
C ILE A 227 16.42 -6.54 20.90
N ASP A 228 16.66 -5.58 21.80
CA ASP A 228 16.35 -5.72 23.22
C ASP A 228 14.85 -5.95 23.46
N GLU A 229 13.97 -5.28 22.71
CA GLU A 229 12.52 -5.52 22.75
C GLU A 229 12.19 -6.96 22.32
N PHE A 230 12.79 -7.45 21.24
CA PHE A 230 12.55 -8.82 20.78
C PHE A 230 12.98 -9.85 21.82
N GLU A 231 14.14 -9.65 22.45
CA GLU A 231 14.59 -10.50 23.56
C GLU A 231 13.66 -10.38 24.78
N GLY A 232 13.20 -9.17 25.10
CA GLY A 232 12.24 -8.89 26.17
C GLY A 232 10.85 -9.51 25.95
N LEU A 233 10.47 -9.79 24.71
CA LEU A 233 9.27 -10.54 24.35
C LEU A 233 9.44 -12.07 24.49
N GLY A 234 10.63 -12.53 24.90
CA GLY A 234 10.93 -13.94 25.17
C GLY A 234 11.52 -14.70 23.97
N PHE A 235 11.92 -14.00 22.90
CA PHE A 235 12.59 -14.64 21.76
C PHE A 235 14.10 -14.76 22.01
N SER A 236 14.69 -15.92 21.68
CA SER A 236 16.15 -16.07 21.80
C SER A 236 16.87 -15.22 20.76
N ARG A 237 18.05 -14.73 21.13
CA ARG A 237 18.90 -13.94 20.25
C ARG A 237 19.21 -14.65 18.93
N GLU A 238 19.42 -15.97 18.97
CA GLU A 238 19.67 -16.78 17.78
C GLU A 238 18.47 -16.79 16.82
N LEU A 239 17.25 -16.89 17.36
CA LEU A 239 16.02 -16.84 16.57
C LEU A 239 15.87 -15.47 15.92
N VAL A 240 16.07 -14.39 16.68
CA VAL A 240 15.99 -13.00 16.18
C VAL A 240 16.99 -12.79 15.03
N ILE A 241 18.24 -13.22 15.20
CA ILE A 241 19.26 -13.13 14.15
C ILE A 241 18.87 -13.94 12.92
N LYS A 242 18.36 -15.16 13.11
CA LYS A 242 17.89 -16.02 12.01
C LYS A 242 16.76 -15.34 11.22
N GLU A 243 15.80 -14.73 11.90
CA GLU A 243 14.71 -14.02 11.25
C GLU A 243 15.20 -12.74 10.54
N ILE A 244 16.11 -11.97 11.13
CA ILE A 244 16.73 -10.79 10.47
C ILE A 244 17.47 -11.19 9.19
N LYS A 245 18.20 -12.31 9.18
CA LYS A 245 18.87 -12.83 7.97
C LYS A 245 17.85 -13.21 6.89
N LYS A 246 16.77 -13.88 7.28
CA LYS A 246 15.71 -14.30 6.37
C LYS A 246 14.92 -13.12 5.81
N GLU A 247 14.65 -12.12 6.64
CA GLU A 247 13.83 -10.96 6.31
C GLU A 247 14.38 -9.67 6.94
N PRO A 248 15.31 -8.99 6.24
CA PRO A 248 15.96 -7.78 6.74
C PRO A 248 15.01 -6.61 7.04
N GLN A 249 13.81 -6.62 6.46
CA GLN A 249 12.76 -5.62 6.73
C GLN A 249 12.28 -5.61 8.19
N ILE A 250 12.56 -6.66 8.97
CA ILE A 250 12.31 -6.69 10.43
C ILE A 250 13.01 -5.52 11.13
N LEU A 251 14.21 -5.13 10.68
CA LEU A 251 14.92 -3.97 11.24
C LEU A 251 14.17 -2.65 11.03
N GLY A 252 13.25 -2.62 10.06
CA GLY A 252 12.37 -1.49 9.75
C GLY A 252 11.17 -1.35 10.68
N MET A 253 10.95 -2.27 11.62
CA MET A 253 9.88 -2.16 12.61
C MET A 253 10.10 -0.96 13.55
N GLU A 254 9.00 -0.41 14.05
CA GLU A 254 8.99 0.56 15.15
C GLU A 254 8.89 -0.18 16.49
N LEU A 255 9.41 0.45 17.54
CA LEU A 255 9.34 -0.11 18.88
C LEU A 255 7.89 -0.32 19.33
N GLY A 256 7.60 -1.48 19.89
CA GLY A 256 6.28 -1.92 20.32
C GLY A 256 5.39 -2.46 19.21
N GLU A 257 5.77 -2.39 17.93
CA GLU A 257 4.93 -2.93 16.85
C GLU A 257 4.80 -4.45 16.93
N LEU A 258 5.89 -5.16 17.20
CA LEU A 258 5.85 -6.61 17.30
C LEU A 258 4.96 -7.04 18.47
N SER A 259 5.06 -6.37 19.63
CA SER A 259 4.20 -6.63 20.78
C SER A 259 2.71 -6.53 20.43
N ARG A 260 2.28 -5.46 19.74
CA ARG A 260 0.88 -5.28 19.30
C ARG A 260 0.44 -6.36 18.32
N CYS A 261 1.33 -6.82 17.45
CA CYS A 261 1.05 -7.91 16.53
C CYS A 261 0.89 -9.25 17.25
N LEU A 262 1.72 -9.51 18.27
CA LEU A 262 1.59 -10.69 19.12
C LEU A 262 0.33 -10.65 19.97
N ASP A 263 -0.04 -9.48 20.51
CA ASP A 263 -1.31 -9.29 21.23
C ASP A 263 -2.52 -9.59 20.35
N LEU A 264 -2.48 -9.13 19.08
CA LEU A 264 -3.49 -9.49 18.10
C LEU A 264 -3.57 -11.01 17.95
N LEU A 265 -2.44 -11.69 17.71
CA LEU A 265 -2.36 -13.14 17.55
C LEU A 265 -2.91 -13.91 18.76
N ASN A 266 -2.58 -13.45 19.97
CA ASN A 266 -3.06 -14.01 21.22
C ASN A 266 -4.57 -13.80 21.40
N SER A 267 -5.10 -12.67 20.92
CA SER A 267 -6.53 -12.34 20.97
C SER A 267 -7.39 -13.00 19.88
N LEU A 268 -6.79 -13.74 18.94
CA LEU A 268 -7.50 -14.37 17.84
C LEU A 268 -8.44 -15.49 18.33
N LYS A 269 -9.74 -15.26 18.18
CA LYS A 269 -10.78 -16.28 18.38
C LYS A 269 -11.11 -16.95 17.04
N CYS A 270 -10.23 -17.82 16.57
CA CYS A 270 -10.42 -18.54 15.30
C CYS A 270 -10.32 -20.06 15.47
N ARG A 271 -10.70 -20.79 14.42
CA ARG A 271 -10.63 -22.26 14.41
C ARG A 271 -9.18 -22.71 14.56
N GLU A 272 -8.96 -23.77 15.33
CA GLU A 272 -7.61 -24.29 15.62
C GLU A 272 -6.74 -24.54 14.37
N PRO A 273 -7.25 -25.10 13.25
CA PRO A 273 -6.43 -25.29 12.05
C PRO A 273 -5.92 -23.99 11.42
N ILE A 274 -6.68 -22.89 11.56
CA ILE A 274 -6.27 -21.57 11.06
C ILE A 274 -5.17 -21.01 11.97
N LYS A 275 -5.36 -21.13 13.29
CA LYS A 275 -4.38 -20.68 14.29
C LYS A 275 -3.05 -21.42 14.14
N LEU A 276 -3.09 -22.74 14.01
CA LEU A 276 -1.91 -23.58 13.75
C LEU A 276 -1.20 -23.19 12.44
N LYS A 277 -1.96 -22.87 11.38
CA LYS A 277 -1.38 -22.45 10.10
C LYS A 277 -0.75 -21.06 10.16
N ILE A 278 -1.31 -20.14 10.96
CA ILE A 278 -0.70 -18.81 11.17
C ILE A 278 0.61 -18.94 11.95
N LEU A 279 0.64 -19.80 12.96
CA LEU A 279 1.78 -19.98 13.87
C LEU A 279 2.77 -21.07 13.40
N SER A 280 2.62 -21.61 12.19
CA SER A 280 3.44 -22.74 11.71
C SER A 280 4.93 -22.42 11.68
N ASP A 281 5.25 -21.16 11.33
CA ASP A 281 6.63 -20.67 11.20
C ASP A 281 7.13 -20.00 12.50
N GLY A 282 6.35 -20.11 13.58
CA GLY A 282 6.64 -19.51 14.88
C GLY A 282 5.97 -18.15 15.09
N ALA A 283 5.81 -17.78 16.36
CA ALA A 283 5.11 -16.56 16.77
C ALA A 283 5.79 -15.27 16.28
N PHE A 284 7.13 -15.24 16.22
CA PHE A 284 7.88 -14.10 15.71
C PHE A 284 7.52 -13.81 14.25
N ARG A 285 7.60 -14.85 13.40
CA ARG A 285 7.29 -14.71 11.97
C ARG A 285 5.83 -14.35 11.76
N ALA A 286 4.91 -15.00 12.47
CA ALA A 286 3.50 -14.68 12.42
C ALA A 286 3.23 -13.21 12.81
N GLY A 287 3.90 -12.70 13.85
CA GLY A 287 3.80 -11.31 14.28
C GLY A 287 4.29 -10.34 13.20
N PHE A 288 5.38 -10.69 12.50
CA PHE A 288 5.87 -9.92 11.37
C PHE A 288 4.91 -9.95 10.17
N GLU A 289 4.31 -11.10 9.84
CA GLU A 289 3.30 -11.20 8.78
C GLU A 289 2.06 -10.34 9.08
N VAL A 290 1.62 -10.27 10.34
CA VAL A 290 0.57 -9.35 10.78
C VAL A 290 0.95 -7.91 10.48
N LYS A 291 2.16 -7.48 10.83
CA LYS A 291 2.68 -6.14 10.53
C LYS A 291 2.63 -5.87 9.03
N LEU A 292 3.14 -6.79 8.20
CA LEU A 292 3.11 -6.64 6.74
C LEU A 292 1.68 -6.45 6.21
N LYS A 293 0.72 -7.27 6.68
CA LYS A 293 -0.67 -7.14 6.24
C LYS A 293 -1.31 -5.83 6.70
N VAL A 294 -1.02 -5.38 7.92
CA VAL A 294 -1.51 -4.10 8.45
C VAL A 294 -0.96 -2.92 7.65
N ASP A 295 0.36 -2.86 7.44
CA ASP A 295 1.01 -1.78 6.67
C ASP A 295 0.48 -1.76 5.22
N TYR A 296 0.25 -2.94 4.65
CA TYR A 296 -0.30 -3.08 3.31
C TYR A 296 -1.76 -2.61 3.21
N LEU A 297 -2.63 -2.96 4.16
CA LEU A 297 -3.99 -2.43 4.22
C LEU A 297 -4.01 -0.91 4.43
N CYS A 298 -3.08 -0.38 5.23
CA CYS A 298 -2.92 1.06 5.43
C CYS A 298 -2.50 1.79 4.16
N LYS A 299 -1.62 1.19 3.35
CA LYS A 299 -1.24 1.72 2.03
C LYS A 299 -2.44 1.90 1.09
N HIS A 300 -3.46 1.05 1.22
CA HIS A 300 -4.71 1.12 0.46
C HIS A 300 -5.79 2.01 1.09
N GLY A 301 -5.47 2.73 2.17
CA GLY A 301 -6.31 3.78 2.74
C GLY A 301 -7.02 3.44 4.03
N LEU A 302 -6.79 2.26 4.63
CA LEU A 302 -7.32 1.94 5.96
C LEU A 302 -6.49 2.58 7.07
N ILE A 303 -7.16 2.95 8.17
CA ILE A 303 -6.46 3.38 9.38
C ILE A 303 -5.87 2.15 10.08
N ARG A 304 -4.71 2.27 10.75
CA ARG A 304 -4.08 1.15 11.49
C ARG A 304 -5.07 0.39 12.37
N ARG A 305 -5.88 1.10 13.16
CA ARG A 305 -6.93 0.51 14.03
C ARG A 305 -7.94 -0.33 13.24
N GLU A 306 -8.33 0.13 12.06
CA GLU A 306 -9.25 -0.58 11.18
C GLU A 306 -8.61 -1.81 10.56
N ALA A 307 -7.35 -1.71 10.12
CA ALA A 307 -6.59 -2.84 9.61
C ALA A 307 -6.47 -3.95 10.67
N PHE A 308 -6.08 -3.62 11.91
CA PHE A 308 -6.06 -4.58 13.01
C PHE A 308 -7.45 -5.22 13.24
N LYS A 309 -8.53 -4.44 13.19
CA LYS A 309 -9.90 -4.95 13.31
C LYS A 309 -10.29 -5.90 12.17
N VAL A 310 -9.84 -5.64 10.94
CA VAL A 310 -10.06 -6.52 9.78
C VAL A 310 -9.36 -7.85 10.00
N LEU A 311 -8.07 -7.85 10.36
CA LEU A 311 -7.31 -9.07 10.64
C LEU A 311 -7.88 -9.85 11.82
N TRP A 312 -8.32 -9.16 12.89
CA TRP A 312 -8.93 -9.80 14.05
C TRP A 312 -10.22 -10.54 13.70
N LYS A 313 -11.08 -9.91 12.87
CA LYS A 313 -12.34 -10.51 12.41
C LYS A 313 -12.13 -11.59 11.35
N GLU A 314 -11.11 -11.45 10.51
CA GLU A 314 -10.81 -12.40 9.43
C GLU A 314 -9.32 -12.79 9.44
N PRO A 315 -8.92 -13.74 10.31
CA PRO A 315 -7.51 -14.10 10.49
C PRO A 315 -6.88 -14.80 9.28
N ARG A 316 -7.70 -15.34 8.37
CA ARG A 316 -7.21 -15.97 7.12
C ARG A 316 -6.43 -15.00 6.25
N VAL A 317 -6.65 -13.69 6.38
CA VAL A 317 -5.88 -12.66 5.66
C VAL A 317 -4.38 -12.72 5.98
N ILE A 318 -4.01 -13.14 7.19
CA ILE A 318 -2.60 -13.28 7.61
C ILE A 318 -1.91 -14.36 6.78
N ILE A 319 -2.64 -15.41 6.39
CA ILE A 319 -2.12 -16.58 5.66
C ILE A 319 -1.99 -16.29 4.16
N TYR A 320 -2.78 -15.36 3.62
CA TYR A 320 -2.78 -15.10 2.17
C TYR A 320 -1.59 -14.26 1.72
N ASP A 321 -1.14 -14.53 0.51
CA ASP A 321 -0.09 -13.75 -0.14
C ASP A 321 -0.58 -12.33 -0.44
N LEU A 322 0.34 -11.37 -0.45
CA LEU A 322 0.00 -9.96 -0.67
C LEU A 322 -0.59 -9.73 -2.06
N GLU A 323 -0.13 -10.50 -3.07
CA GLU A 323 -0.62 -10.45 -4.45
C GLU A 323 -2.10 -10.82 -4.53
N ASP A 324 -2.55 -11.78 -3.73
CA ASP A 324 -3.96 -12.19 -3.72
C ASP A 324 -4.84 -11.18 -3.00
N ILE A 325 -4.32 -10.51 -1.97
CA ILE A 325 -4.99 -9.39 -1.33
C ILE A 325 -5.09 -8.21 -2.31
N GLU A 326 -4.02 -7.91 -3.07
CA GLU A 326 -4.00 -6.86 -4.10
C GLU A 326 -5.10 -7.09 -5.14
N LYS A 327 -5.17 -8.30 -5.72
CA LYS A 327 -6.19 -8.64 -6.73
C LYS A 327 -7.60 -8.41 -6.20
N LYS A 328 -7.87 -8.78 -4.94
CA LYS A 328 -9.18 -8.59 -4.31
C LYS A 328 -9.48 -7.11 -4.08
N ILE A 329 -8.52 -6.32 -3.61
CA ILE A 329 -8.71 -4.87 -3.38
C ILE A 329 -8.89 -4.13 -4.70
N GLN A 330 -8.07 -4.44 -5.72
CA GLN A 330 -8.20 -3.83 -7.05
C GLN A 330 -9.57 -4.14 -7.67
N PHE A 331 -10.06 -5.37 -7.55
CA PHE A 331 -11.40 -5.71 -8.04
C PHE A 331 -12.49 -4.96 -7.27
N LEU A 332 -12.36 -4.83 -5.96
CA LEU A 332 -13.30 -4.11 -5.10
C LEU A 332 -13.42 -2.63 -5.50
N VAL A 333 -12.28 -1.97 -5.71
CA VAL A 333 -12.23 -0.53 -6.00
C VAL A 333 -12.52 -0.23 -7.48
N ASN A 334 -11.87 -0.96 -8.40
CA ASN A 334 -11.92 -0.63 -9.83
C ASN A 334 -13.17 -1.21 -10.50
N THR A 335 -13.55 -2.43 -10.14
CA THR A 335 -14.66 -3.14 -10.79
C THR A 335 -15.96 -2.94 -10.02
N MET A 336 -15.98 -3.27 -8.72
CA MET A 336 -17.19 -3.17 -7.91
C MET A 336 -17.50 -1.74 -7.43
N ARG A 337 -16.56 -0.79 -7.60
CA ARG A 337 -16.71 0.63 -7.22
C ARG A 337 -16.98 0.87 -5.73
N PHE A 338 -16.53 -0.04 -4.85
CA PHE A 338 -16.61 0.16 -3.40
C PHE A 338 -15.37 0.87 -2.86
N ASN A 339 -15.55 1.61 -1.77
CA ASN A 339 -14.45 2.16 -0.98
C ASN A 339 -13.82 1.05 -0.11
N VAL A 340 -12.50 1.05 0.03
CA VAL A 340 -11.73 0.11 0.87
C VAL A 340 -12.22 0.07 2.33
N GLY A 341 -12.77 1.17 2.86
CA GLY A 341 -13.38 1.23 4.19
C GLY A 341 -14.48 0.19 4.45
N CYS A 342 -15.16 -0.31 3.40
CA CYS A 342 -16.18 -1.35 3.55
C CYS A 342 -15.62 -2.69 4.06
N LEU A 343 -14.30 -2.91 3.94
CA LEU A 343 -13.62 -4.10 4.47
C LEU A 343 -13.72 -4.20 5.99
N VAL A 344 -13.91 -3.09 6.71
CA VAL A 344 -14.10 -3.09 8.16
C VAL A 344 -15.43 -3.74 8.58
N ASP A 345 -16.44 -3.58 7.73
CA ASP A 345 -17.79 -4.12 7.92
C ASP A 345 -17.94 -5.54 7.37
N VAL A 346 -17.23 -5.83 6.26
CA VAL A 346 -17.26 -7.13 5.57
C VAL A 346 -15.83 -7.66 5.34
N PRO A 347 -15.07 -7.96 6.40
CA PRO A 347 -13.71 -8.46 6.28
C PRO A 347 -13.66 -9.86 5.65
N GLU A 348 -14.77 -10.61 5.71
CA GLU A 348 -14.90 -11.94 5.12
C GLU A 348 -14.66 -11.93 3.59
N TYR A 349 -14.80 -10.76 2.94
CA TYR A 349 -14.43 -10.57 1.54
C TYR A 349 -12.97 -10.96 1.27
N LEU A 350 -12.04 -10.59 2.15
CA LEU A 350 -10.63 -10.96 2.00
C LEU A 350 -10.39 -12.43 2.34
N GLY A 351 -11.27 -13.04 3.14
CA GLY A 351 -11.21 -14.45 3.56
C GLY A 351 -11.68 -15.47 2.52
N VAL A 352 -12.43 -15.06 1.50
CA VAL A 352 -13.02 -15.97 0.49
C VAL A 352 -12.16 -16.08 -0.78
N SER A 353 -12.38 -17.16 -1.54
CA SER A 353 -11.68 -17.38 -2.81
C SER A 353 -12.15 -16.37 -3.87
N PHE A 354 -11.18 -15.72 -4.53
CA PHE A 354 -11.45 -14.72 -5.56
C PHE A 354 -12.21 -15.31 -6.76
N GLU A 355 -11.65 -16.34 -7.37
CA GLU A 355 -12.20 -16.94 -8.59
C GLU A 355 -13.47 -17.77 -8.34
N LYS A 356 -13.52 -18.50 -7.22
CA LYS A 356 -14.62 -19.44 -6.95
C LYS A 356 -15.85 -18.79 -6.34
N GLN A 357 -15.69 -17.62 -5.70
CA GLN A 357 -16.76 -17.00 -4.92
C GLN A 357 -16.98 -15.52 -5.23
N ILE A 358 -15.93 -14.70 -5.28
CA ILE A 358 -16.10 -13.25 -5.50
C ILE A 358 -16.61 -12.96 -6.91
N VAL A 359 -15.88 -13.42 -7.93
CA VAL A 359 -16.19 -13.15 -9.34
C VAL A 359 -17.55 -13.74 -9.76
N PRO A 360 -17.88 -15.02 -9.47
CA PRO A 360 -19.15 -15.59 -9.90
C PRO A 360 -20.36 -14.93 -9.26
N ARG A 361 -20.24 -14.53 -7.98
CA ARG A 361 -21.32 -13.82 -7.28
C ARG A 361 -21.51 -12.41 -7.83
N TYR A 362 -20.42 -11.71 -8.13
CA TYR A 362 -20.48 -10.40 -8.77
C TYR A 362 -21.17 -10.47 -10.13
N ASN A 363 -20.74 -11.38 -11.00
CA ASN A 363 -21.29 -11.50 -12.36
C ASN A 363 -22.81 -11.78 -12.34
N VAL A 364 -23.28 -12.63 -11.43
CA VAL A 364 -24.71 -12.90 -11.27
C VAL A 364 -25.46 -11.63 -10.83
N ILE A 365 -24.96 -10.92 -9.82
CA ILE A 365 -25.63 -9.71 -9.31
C ILE A 365 -25.63 -8.59 -10.35
N GLU A 366 -24.52 -8.36 -11.06
CA GLU A 366 -24.44 -7.36 -12.14
C GLU A 366 -25.42 -7.69 -13.27
N TYR A 367 -25.50 -8.96 -13.67
CA TYR A 367 -26.43 -9.41 -14.70
C TYR A 367 -27.89 -9.18 -14.31
N LEU A 368 -28.25 -9.54 -13.06
CA LEU A 368 -29.60 -9.29 -12.55
C LEU A 368 -29.88 -7.79 -12.43
N ARG A 369 -28.88 -6.98 -12.06
CA ARG A 369 -29.03 -5.51 -12.02
C ARG A 369 -29.31 -4.93 -13.40
N ALA A 370 -28.59 -5.39 -14.43
CA ALA A 370 -28.79 -4.92 -15.81
C ALA A 370 -30.18 -5.28 -16.37
N ARG A 371 -30.81 -6.35 -15.86
CA ARG A 371 -32.14 -6.80 -16.28
C ARG A 371 -33.29 -6.34 -15.37
N GLY A 372 -33.00 -5.54 -14.34
CA GLY A 372 -34.00 -5.13 -13.35
C GLY A 372 -34.56 -6.29 -12.52
N GLY A 373 -33.83 -7.41 -12.43
CA GLY A 373 -34.24 -8.61 -11.68
C GLY A 373 -33.98 -8.52 -10.17
N LEU A 374 -33.46 -7.40 -9.68
CA LEU A 374 -33.22 -7.16 -8.25
C LEU A 374 -34.29 -6.21 -7.71
N GLY A 375 -35.02 -6.67 -6.68
CA GLY A 375 -35.99 -5.82 -5.98
C GLY A 375 -35.34 -4.74 -5.11
N ASP A 376 -34.20 -5.06 -4.50
CA ASP A 376 -33.38 -4.16 -3.68
C ASP A 376 -31.91 -4.22 -4.09
N GLU A 377 -31.15 -3.15 -3.84
CA GLU A 377 -29.71 -3.14 -4.08
C GLU A 377 -28.96 -4.12 -3.17
N VAL A 378 -28.22 -5.05 -3.80
CA VAL A 378 -27.41 -6.03 -3.08
C VAL A 378 -26.02 -5.46 -2.81
N GLY A 379 -25.81 -4.97 -1.60
CA GLY A 379 -24.49 -4.54 -1.14
C GLY A 379 -23.50 -5.69 -0.90
N LEU A 380 -22.23 -5.36 -0.67
CA LEU A 380 -21.13 -6.32 -0.47
C LEU A 380 -21.43 -7.37 0.61
N LYS A 381 -22.10 -6.95 1.70
CA LYS A 381 -22.54 -7.84 2.78
C LYS A 381 -23.46 -8.95 2.28
N GLY A 382 -24.46 -8.60 1.47
CA GLY A 382 -25.40 -9.56 0.89
C GLY A 382 -24.71 -10.51 -0.08
N MET A 383 -23.74 -10.02 -0.83
CA MET A 383 -22.96 -10.86 -1.74
C MET A 383 -22.08 -11.86 -0.98
N MET A 384 -21.39 -11.45 0.07
CA MET A 384 -20.35 -12.27 0.70
C MET A 384 -20.85 -13.15 1.85
N LYS A 385 -21.77 -12.66 2.68
CA LYS A 385 -22.20 -13.40 3.89
C LYS A 385 -23.18 -14.54 3.62
N LEU A 386 -23.81 -14.57 2.44
CA LEU A 386 -24.69 -15.68 2.08
C LEU A 386 -23.88 -16.96 1.86
N SER A 387 -24.39 -18.10 2.36
CA SER A 387 -23.84 -19.41 2.01
C SER A 387 -23.99 -19.66 0.51
N ARG A 388 -23.15 -20.54 -0.06
CA ARG A 388 -23.22 -20.88 -1.50
C ARG A 388 -24.62 -21.34 -1.91
N LEU A 389 -25.27 -22.17 -1.08
CA LEU A 389 -26.63 -22.67 -1.34
C LEU A 389 -27.69 -21.57 -1.25
N LYS A 390 -27.62 -20.70 -0.23
CA LYS A 390 -28.58 -19.59 -0.09
C LYS A 390 -28.46 -18.60 -1.25
N PHE A 391 -27.23 -18.25 -1.63
CA PHE A 391 -26.98 -17.39 -2.79
C PHE A 391 -27.54 -18.02 -4.07
N TYR A 392 -27.29 -19.32 -4.28
CA TYR A 392 -27.83 -20.03 -5.44
C TYR A 392 -29.36 -20.01 -5.48
N ASN A 393 -30.03 -20.34 -4.38
CA ASN A 393 -31.50 -20.39 -4.34
C ASN A 393 -32.16 -19.02 -4.56
N LEU A 394 -31.51 -17.93 -4.12
CA LEU A 394 -32.04 -16.57 -4.25
C LEU A 394 -31.78 -15.96 -5.63
N TYR A 395 -30.55 -16.09 -6.15
CA TYR A 395 -30.12 -15.33 -7.33
C TYR A 395 -29.86 -16.18 -8.58
N VAL A 396 -29.70 -17.50 -8.44
CA VAL A 396 -29.32 -18.37 -9.57
C VAL A 396 -30.46 -19.30 -9.97
N LYS A 397 -31.11 -19.97 -9.01
CA LYS A 397 -32.21 -20.89 -9.26
C LYS A 397 -33.41 -20.25 -9.97
N PRO A 398 -33.83 -19.01 -9.64
CA PRO A 398 -34.94 -18.36 -10.35
C PRO A 398 -34.57 -17.91 -11.77
N TYR A 399 -33.27 -17.83 -12.09
CA TYR A 399 -32.75 -17.29 -13.35
C TYR A 399 -31.79 -18.30 -14.01
N PRO A 400 -32.29 -19.26 -14.82
CA PRO A 400 -31.47 -20.34 -15.39
C PRO A 400 -30.22 -19.89 -16.15
N GLU A 401 -30.26 -18.69 -16.75
CA GLU A 401 -29.12 -18.08 -17.46
C GLU A 401 -27.93 -17.79 -16.52
N CYS A 402 -28.19 -17.46 -15.25
CA CYS A 402 -27.17 -17.22 -14.22
C CYS A 402 -26.39 -18.49 -13.86
N GLY A 403 -26.94 -19.68 -14.14
CA GLY A 403 -26.30 -20.96 -13.87
C GLY A 403 -24.97 -21.15 -14.61
N LYS A 404 -24.81 -20.55 -15.81
CA LYS A 404 -23.56 -20.58 -16.57
C LYS A 404 -22.47 -19.69 -15.93
N MET A 405 -22.87 -18.56 -15.32
CA MET A 405 -21.97 -17.58 -14.71
C MET A 405 -21.52 -17.97 -13.30
N PHE A 406 -22.38 -18.63 -12.53
CA PHE A 406 -22.08 -19.08 -11.16
C PHE A 406 -21.18 -20.33 -11.09
N GLY A 407 -20.94 -20.96 -12.26
CA GLY A 407 -20.36 -22.29 -12.40
C GLY A 407 -21.40 -23.38 -12.12
N ARG A 408 -21.42 -24.43 -12.95
CA ARG A 408 -22.32 -25.58 -12.74
C ARG A 408 -22.10 -26.12 -11.33
N LEU A 409 -23.17 -26.42 -10.59
CA LEU A 409 -23.10 -27.53 -9.65
C LEU A 409 -22.83 -28.75 -10.54
N SER A 410 -21.59 -29.22 -10.60
CA SER A 410 -21.31 -30.52 -11.20
C SER A 410 -22.12 -31.56 -10.43
N GLY A 411 -23.08 -32.17 -11.13
CA GLY A 411 -24.13 -33.04 -10.62
C GLY A 411 -25.49 -32.35 -10.77
N ASP A 412 -26.38 -32.79 -11.66
CA ASP A 412 -27.09 -34.07 -11.49
C ASP A 412 -26.80 -34.75 -10.16
N VAL A 413 -26.99 -33.99 -9.07
CA VAL A 413 -27.43 -34.61 -7.84
C VAL A 413 -28.88 -34.98 -8.12
N GLN A 414 -29.08 -36.14 -8.76
CA GLN A 414 -30.05 -37.04 -8.17
C GLN A 414 -29.74 -36.98 -6.69
N VAL A 415 -30.63 -36.36 -5.92
CA VAL A 415 -30.62 -36.53 -4.48
C VAL A 415 -30.86 -38.02 -4.31
N LYS A 416 -29.79 -38.83 -4.36
CA LYS A 416 -29.76 -40.11 -3.67
C LYS A 416 -29.90 -39.70 -2.23
N ARG A 417 -31.16 -39.58 -1.81
CA ARG A 417 -31.53 -39.55 -0.41
C ARG A 417 -30.80 -40.78 0.13
N GLN A 418 -29.76 -40.59 0.93
CA GLN A 418 -28.99 -41.71 1.50
C GLN A 418 -29.90 -42.65 2.30
N HIS A 419 -31.14 -42.22 2.58
CA HIS A 419 -32.19 -43.03 3.14
C HIS A 419 -33.51 -42.84 2.37
N PRO A 420 -34.19 -43.92 1.95
CA PRO A 420 -35.60 -43.91 1.62
C PRO A 420 -36.42 -43.11 2.65
N VAL A 421 -37.45 -42.42 2.19
CA VAL A 421 -38.35 -41.64 3.06
C VAL A 421 -38.91 -42.57 4.14
N GLY A 422 -38.67 -42.27 5.41
CA GLY A 422 -39.17 -43.04 6.54
C GLY A 422 -38.13 -43.84 7.35
N LEU A 423 -36.88 -43.99 6.88
CA LEU A 423 -35.85 -44.77 7.60
C LEU A 423 -35.41 -44.14 8.94
N TRP A 424 -35.58 -42.83 9.11
CA TRP A 424 -35.26 -42.12 10.36
C TRP A 424 -36.23 -42.47 11.50
N LYS A 425 -37.39 -43.09 11.20
CA LYS A 425 -38.28 -43.67 12.21
C LYS A 425 -37.80 -45.04 12.71
N MET A 426 -36.84 -45.67 12.01
CA MET A 426 -36.35 -47.02 12.30
C MET A 426 -35.01 -47.03 13.04
N PHE A 427 -34.24 -45.94 12.99
CA PHE A 427 -32.99 -45.81 13.73
C PHE A 427 -33.24 -45.17 15.10
N LYS A 428 -33.25 -46.00 16.16
CA LYS A 428 -32.91 -45.51 17.49
C LYS A 428 -31.38 -45.33 17.52
N PRO A 429 -30.84 -44.13 17.80
CA PRO A 429 -29.40 -43.95 17.90
C PRO A 429 -28.82 -44.88 18.97
N GLN A 430 -27.74 -45.60 18.66
CA GLN A 430 -26.93 -46.21 19.72
C GLN A 430 -26.27 -45.08 20.50
N MET A 431 -26.49 -45.08 21.81
CA MET A 431 -25.85 -44.15 22.74
C MET A 431 -24.36 -44.51 22.79
N HIS A 432 -23.52 -43.74 22.11
CA HIS A 432 -22.09 -43.77 22.37
C HIS A 432 -21.86 -43.06 23.71
N PRO A 433 -21.13 -43.66 24.66
CA PRO A 433 -20.77 -42.96 25.87
C PRO A 433 -19.84 -41.81 25.50
N ASP A 434 -20.25 -40.57 25.80
CA ASP A 434 -19.48 -39.38 25.48
C ASP A 434 -18.06 -39.49 26.08
N SER A 435 -17.03 -39.27 25.27
CA SER A 435 -15.68 -39.12 25.80
C SER A 435 -15.63 -37.86 26.66
N LYS A 436 -14.75 -37.82 27.67
CA LYS A 436 -14.58 -36.63 28.52
C LYS A 436 -14.23 -35.38 27.69
N GLU A 437 -13.61 -35.56 26.52
CA GLU A 437 -13.31 -34.49 25.57
C GLU A 437 -14.54 -33.97 24.83
N ASP A 438 -15.47 -34.85 24.44
CA ASP A 438 -16.71 -34.45 23.76
C ASP A 438 -17.62 -33.65 24.68
N VAL A 439 -17.72 -34.05 25.96
CA VAL A 439 -18.46 -33.29 26.99
C VAL A 439 -17.81 -31.93 27.24
N LYS A 440 -16.47 -31.85 27.22
CA LYS A 440 -15.75 -30.58 27.40
C LYS A 440 -15.93 -29.64 26.20
N ASN A 441 -15.89 -30.19 24.99
CA ASN A 441 -16.13 -29.43 23.75
C ASN A 441 -17.58 -28.92 23.68
N MET A 442 -18.56 -29.75 24.06
CA MET A 442 -19.96 -29.32 24.14
C MET A 442 -20.19 -28.30 25.25
N LYS A 443 -19.59 -28.46 26.44
CA LYS A 443 -19.69 -27.45 27.51
C LYS A 443 -19.10 -26.12 27.09
N SER A 444 -17.90 -26.11 26.49
CA SER A 444 -17.29 -24.88 25.98
C SER A 444 -18.18 -24.18 24.96
N PHE A 445 -18.83 -24.94 24.07
CA PHE A 445 -19.72 -24.38 23.06
C PHE A 445 -21.08 -23.91 23.61
N MET A 446 -21.58 -24.55 24.67
CA MET A 446 -22.86 -24.19 25.29
C MET A 446 -22.72 -23.02 26.28
N GLU A 447 -21.58 -22.89 26.96
CA GLU A 447 -21.24 -21.71 27.75
C GLU A 447 -21.08 -20.45 26.86
N ASP A 448 -20.85 -20.61 25.55
CA ASP A 448 -20.81 -19.50 24.57
C ASP A 448 -22.20 -18.94 24.18
N LEU A 449 -23.30 -19.58 24.63
CA LEU A 449 -24.68 -19.21 24.27
C LEU A 449 -25.48 -18.53 25.40
N VAL A 450 -24.88 -18.37 26.59
CA VAL A 450 -25.43 -17.64 27.75
C VAL A 450 -24.50 -16.50 28.07
#